data_AF-B4MXT9-F1
#
_entry.id   AF-B4MXT9-F1
#
_cell.length_a   1.000
_cell.length_b   1.000
_cell.length_c   1.000
_cell.angle_alpha   90.00
_cell.angle_beta   90.00
_cell.angle_gamma   90.00
#
_symmetry.space_group_name_H-M   'P 1'
#
loop_
_entity.id
_entity.type
_entity.pdbx_description
1 polymer ?
#
loop_
_entity_poly.entity_id
_entity_poly.type
_entity_poly.pdbx_seq_one_letter_code
_entity_poly.pdbx_strand_id
1 'polypeptide(L)'
;MANYRVKSSYENLSGQYLVKAYDYQKQFCHLYAHRLAEMTRLLTPLAQKKWGTKEPIKKLCELHAEQDIHCILIGTIYKHQVHKPSILRDISEENQLAPQPPRQNYSEPEDKVILEDELQRVRLRGEHLTGQLMATGIVCAIIGVPDNDGFFNVEDVLYYESGPQKPLPTRQSSGRLLVLASGLDQLQSHNFADSLNLFQYWLSGSLDNAKEAQSAHRLIIAGNSVRSSAVAHVPTLQVARTQANANETVQAVQQLDSWFAAWARALYVDVMPGAFDPANFMLPQQPFHKCMFPQASQLASFQSVSNPYSCRLDDALIVGTAGQNIADLKRSTTLESSLDALRCTLTWGHIAPTAPDTLACYPYIDSDPFIITECPHIYFAGNCDNFETELHVGSNGKRTRLVCVPSFSSTQSIAVVDLDTLDCRQIDFSLPSE
;
A
#
# COMPACT_ATOMS: atom_id res chain seq x y z
N MET A 1 -18.26 -15.86 -27.71
CA MET A 1 -17.38 -17.05 -27.66
C MET A 1 -17.01 -17.30 -26.21
N ALA A 2 -17.56 -18.35 -25.58
CA ALA A 2 -17.15 -18.76 -24.25
C ALA A 2 -15.84 -19.55 -24.38
N ASN A 3 -14.71 -18.84 -24.44
CA ASN A 3 -13.40 -19.49 -24.42
C ASN A 3 -13.12 -19.94 -22.98
N TYR A 4 -12.89 -21.24 -22.79
CA TYR A 4 -12.56 -21.87 -21.52
C TYR A 4 -11.23 -21.29 -20.98
N ARG A 5 -11.31 -20.28 -20.11
CA ARG A 5 -10.14 -19.80 -19.35
C ARG A 5 -9.74 -20.83 -18.29
N VAL A 6 -8.45 -20.88 -17.98
CA VAL A 6 -7.85 -21.83 -17.02
C VAL A 6 -8.54 -21.70 -15.65
N LYS A 7 -8.99 -22.81 -15.06
CA LYS A 7 -9.52 -22.83 -13.69
C LYS A 7 -8.38 -22.78 -12.68
N SER A 8 -8.52 -21.96 -11.65
CA SER A 8 -7.61 -21.91 -10.49
C SER A 8 -8.43 -21.93 -9.20
N SER A 9 -7.77 -22.27 -8.10
CA SER A 9 -8.30 -22.06 -6.76
C SER A 9 -8.05 -20.62 -6.32
N TYR A 10 -9.06 -20.03 -5.67
CA TYR A 10 -9.00 -18.66 -5.18
C TYR A 10 -9.49 -18.60 -3.74
N GLU A 11 -8.77 -17.86 -2.92
CA GLU A 11 -9.15 -17.57 -1.54
C GLU A 11 -8.94 -16.09 -1.24
N ASN A 12 -10.00 -15.43 -0.79
CA ASN A 12 -9.91 -14.06 -0.31
C ASN A 12 -9.44 -14.06 1.15
N LEU A 13 -8.31 -13.39 1.41
CA LEU A 13 -7.66 -13.33 2.72
C LEU A 13 -7.81 -11.94 3.38
N SER A 14 -8.64 -11.07 2.82
CA SER A 14 -8.85 -9.69 3.32
C SER A 14 -9.73 -9.59 4.57
N GLY A 15 -10.11 -10.70 5.20
CA GLY A 15 -10.98 -10.69 6.38
C GLY A 15 -10.48 -9.79 7.51
N GLN A 16 -9.16 -9.65 7.66
CA GLN A 16 -8.53 -8.78 8.65
C GLN A 16 -8.73 -7.28 8.41
N TYR A 17 -9.03 -6.87 7.17
CA TYR A 17 -9.28 -5.47 6.81
C TYR A 17 -10.77 -5.10 6.91
N LEU A 18 -11.65 -6.06 7.17
CA LEU A 18 -13.08 -5.81 7.28
C LEU A 18 -13.45 -5.32 8.67
N VAL A 19 -13.96 -4.09 8.75
CA VAL A 19 -14.38 -3.48 10.02
C VAL A 19 -15.81 -3.91 10.32
N LYS A 20 -16.00 -4.72 11.38
CA LYS A 20 -17.31 -5.28 11.75
C LYS A 20 -18.20 -4.28 12.49
N ALA A 21 -17.60 -3.39 13.27
CA ALA A 21 -18.28 -2.36 14.03
C ALA A 21 -17.44 -1.08 13.99
N TYR A 22 -18.07 0.05 13.71
CA TYR A 22 -17.41 1.34 13.64
C TYR A 22 -17.49 2.03 14.99
N ASP A 23 -16.36 2.13 15.70
CA ASP A 23 -16.23 2.89 16.93
C ASP A 23 -15.06 3.87 16.82
N TYR A 24 -15.39 5.13 16.57
CA TYR A 24 -14.43 6.22 16.40
C TYR A 24 -14.12 6.97 17.70
N GLN A 25 -14.65 6.53 18.85
CA GLN A 25 -14.36 7.16 20.14
C GLN A 25 -13.01 6.71 20.73
N LYS A 26 -12.31 5.81 20.04
CA LYS A 26 -11.06 5.18 20.49
C LYS A 26 -9.85 6.02 20.11
N GLN A 27 -8.82 5.94 20.94
CA GLN A 27 -7.55 6.63 20.73
C GLN A 27 -6.55 5.75 19.95
N PHE A 28 -5.72 6.39 19.15
CA PHE A 28 -4.70 5.72 18.32
C PHE A 28 -3.53 5.10 19.10
N CYS A 29 -3.39 5.38 20.41
CA CYS A 29 -2.33 4.79 21.23
C CYS A 29 -2.41 3.26 21.29
N HIS A 30 -3.62 2.69 21.24
CA HIS A 30 -3.83 1.24 21.25
C HIS A 30 -3.22 0.57 20.01
N LEU A 31 -3.35 1.20 18.85
CA LEU A 31 -2.76 0.72 17.59
C LEU A 31 -1.23 0.64 17.71
N TYR A 32 -0.57 1.70 18.19
CA TYR A 32 0.89 1.71 18.39
C TYR A 32 1.34 0.69 19.44
N ALA A 33 0.60 0.55 20.55
CA ALA A 33 0.91 -0.44 21.58
C ALA A 33 0.85 -1.87 21.03
N HIS A 34 -0.19 -2.21 20.26
CA HIS A 34 -0.30 -3.51 19.61
C HIS A 34 0.78 -3.73 18.55
N ARG A 35 1.07 -2.71 17.74
CA ARG A 35 2.14 -2.78 16.73
C ARG A 35 3.48 -3.08 17.38
N LEU A 36 3.86 -2.33 18.40
CA LEU A 36 5.12 -2.53 19.11
C LEU A 36 5.17 -3.91 19.78
N ALA A 37 4.10 -4.34 20.46
CA ALA A 37 4.05 -5.64 21.13
C ALA A 37 4.23 -6.81 20.14
N GLU A 38 3.49 -6.80 19.03
CA GLU A 38 3.54 -7.87 18.03
C GLU A 38 4.89 -7.88 17.29
N MET A 39 5.37 -6.71 16.86
CA MET A 39 6.67 -6.60 16.19
C MET A 39 7.83 -6.96 17.13
N THR A 40 7.73 -6.66 18.43
CA THR A 40 8.72 -7.10 19.44
C THR A 40 8.78 -8.61 19.54
N ARG A 41 7.62 -9.27 19.59
CA ARG A 41 7.51 -10.73 19.60
C ARG A 41 8.16 -11.36 18.36
N LEU A 42 8.01 -10.71 17.21
CA LEU A 42 8.52 -11.17 15.92
C LEU A 42 10.03 -10.90 15.73
N LEU A 43 10.51 -9.73 16.18
CA LEU A 43 11.90 -9.29 16.01
C LEU A 43 12.85 -9.92 17.04
N THR A 44 12.40 -10.20 18.25
CA THR A 44 13.23 -10.80 19.33
C THR A 44 14.02 -12.03 18.87
N PRO A 45 13.41 -13.09 18.32
CA PRO A 45 14.16 -14.27 17.86
C PRO A 45 15.08 -13.97 16.67
N LEU A 46 14.72 -13.01 15.81
CA LEU A 46 15.56 -12.60 14.68
C LEU A 46 16.80 -11.85 15.14
N ALA A 47 16.65 -10.94 16.10
CA ALA A 47 17.74 -10.18 16.72
C ALA A 47 18.71 -11.12 17.44
N GLN A 48 18.20 -12.06 18.23
CA GLN A 48 19.02 -13.08 18.91
C GLN A 48 19.75 -13.99 17.91
N LYS A 49 19.14 -14.31 16.76
CA LYS A 49 19.79 -15.08 15.70
C LYS A 49 20.89 -14.27 14.99
N LYS A 50 20.69 -12.97 14.77
CA LYS A 50 21.63 -12.09 14.05
C LYS A 50 22.81 -11.66 14.92
N TRP A 51 22.54 -11.20 16.14
CA TRP A 51 23.53 -10.59 17.04
C TRP A 51 23.93 -11.49 18.22
N GLY A 52 23.29 -12.67 18.35
CA GLY A 52 23.58 -13.62 19.42
C GLY A 52 22.79 -13.37 20.70
N THR A 53 22.82 -14.33 21.61
CA THR A 53 22.08 -14.28 22.89
C THR A 53 22.88 -13.63 24.04
N LYS A 54 24.11 -13.20 23.77
CA LYS A 54 24.95 -12.52 24.77
C LYS A 54 24.57 -11.05 24.92
N GLU A 55 24.09 -10.45 23.84
CA GLU A 55 23.65 -9.06 23.83
C GLU A 55 22.26 -8.96 24.49
N PRO A 56 22.11 -8.21 25.58
CA PRO A 56 20.84 -8.10 26.27
C PRO A 56 19.85 -7.28 25.43
N ILE A 57 18.62 -7.77 25.30
CA ILE A 57 17.51 -6.96 24.83
C ILE A 57 16.98 -6.17 26.03
N LYS A 58 17.02 -4.85 25.96
CA LYS A 58 16.63 -3.94 27.04
C LYS A 58 15.45 -3.07 26.65
N LYS A 59 14.73 -2.59 27.66
CA LYS A 59 13.79 -1.45 27.53
C LYS A 59 14.53 -0.14 27.64
N LEU A 60 13.97 0.96 27.11
CA LEU A 60 14.62 2.27 27.18
C LEU A 60 14.79 2.74 28.63
N CYS A 61 13.85 2.42 29.51
CA CYS A 61 13.92 2.77 30.93
C CYS A 61 15.05 2.07 31.71
N GLU A 62 15.69 1.05 31.13
CA GLU A 62 16.81 0.32 31.71
C GLU A 62 18.17 0.87 31.27
N LEU A 63 18.18 1.84 30.36
CA LEU A 63 19.37 2.53 29.91
C LEU A 63 19.81 3.53 31.00
N HIS A 64 21.03 3.34 31.48
CA HIS A 64 21.69 4.25 32.41
C HIS A 64 22.92 4.80 31.70
N ALA A 65 23.03 6.13 31.57
CA ALA A 65 24.11 6.78 30.82
C ALA A 65 25.51 6.42 31.33
N GLU A 66 25.64 6.07 32.60
CA GLU A 66 26.92 5.67 33.22
C GLU A 66 27.34 4.23 32.91
N GLN A 67 26.45 3.45 32.29
CA GLN A 67 26.71 2.07 31.91
C GLN A 67 26.84 2.01 30.39
N ASP A 68 28.07 1.96 29.87
CA ASP A 68 28.40 1.68 28.46
C ASP A 68 28.00 0.24 28.09
N ILE A 69 26.69 -0.04 28.14
CA ILE A 69 26.13 -1.36 27.89
C ILE A 69 25.77 -1.42 26.43
N HIS A 70 26.54 -2.22 25.72
CA HIS A 70 26.18 -2.72 24.41
C HIS A 70 24.90 -3.56 24.53
N CYS A 71 23.83 -3.16 23.85
CA CYS A 71 22.53 -3.79 23.98
C CYS A 71 21.67 -3.63 22.72
N ILE A 72 20.61 -4.43 22.69
CA ILE A 72 19.58 -4.40 21.65
C ILE A 72 18.36 -3.67 22.19
N LEU A 73 17.83 -2.75 21.40
CA LEU A 73 16.57 -2.07 21.65
C LEU A 73 15.58 -2.41 20.55
N ILE A 74 14.31 -2.60 20.91
CA ILE A 74 13.21 -2.76 19.96
C ILE A 74 12.19 -1.68 20.26
N GLY A 75 11.88 -0.86 19.26
CA GLY A 75 11.02 0.29 19.45
C GLY A 75 10.42 0.79 18.15
N THR A 76 9.51 1.74 18.28
CA THR A 76 8.86 2.41 17.16
C THR A 76 9.66 3.65 16.79
N ILE A 77 9.99 3.80 15.52
CA ILE A 77 10.61 5.00 14.98
C ILE A 77 9.58 6.12 14.96
N TYR A 78 9.95 7.25 15.55
CA TYR A 78 9.30 8.53 15.36
C TYR A 78 10.26 9.48 14.65
N LYS A 79 9.86 9.97 13.47
CA LYS A 79 10.63 10.95 12.72
C LYS A 79 10.05 12.33 12.99
N HIS A 80 10.84 13.18 13.65
CA HIS A 80 10.45 14.56 13.90
C HIS A 80 10.83 15.42 12.70
N GLN A 81 9.81 15.82 11.94
CA GLN A 81 9.95 16.63 10.74
C GLN A 81 9.38 18.03 10.99
N VAL A 82 10.17 19.06 10.70
CA VAL A 82 9.78 20.45 10.99
C VAL A 82 8.56 20.88 10.18
N HIS A 83 8.46 20.35 8.96
CA HIS A 83 7.46 20.70 7.96
C HIS A 83 6.25 19.77 7.90
N LYS A 84 6.18 18.77 8.78
CA LYS A 84 4.98 17.93 8.90
C LYS A 84 3.77 18.81 9.24
N PRO A 85 2.62 18.66 8.54
CA PRO A 85 1.42 19.45 8.79
C PRO A 85 0.97 19.32 10.25
N SER A 86 0.43 20.40 10.79
CA SER A 86 0.00 20.46 12.18
C SER A 86 -1.31 21.21 12.28
N ILE A 87 -2.39 20.47 12.57
CA ILE A 87 -3.73 21.03 12.75
C ILE A 87 -3.72 22.18 13.78
N LEU A 88 -2.92 22.08 14.85
CA LEU A 88 -2.81 23.14 15.86
C LEU A 88 -2.15 24.41 15.33
N ARG A 89 -1.14 24.27 14.45
CA ARG A 89 -0.52 25.42 13.77
C ARG A 89 -1.51 26.02 12.78
N ASP A 90 -2.17 25.19 11.99
CA ASP A 90 -3.16 25.62 11.00
C ASP A 90 -4.30 26.41 11.67
N ILE A 91 -4.91 25.89 12.75
CA ILE A 91 -5.95 26.59 13.51
C ILE A 91 -5.43 27.89 14.16
N SER A 92 -4.17 27.90 14.63
CA SER A 92 -3.55 29.09 15.21
C SER A 92 -3.32 30.18 14.15
N GLU A 93 -2.97 29.78 12.93
CA GLU A 93 -2.62 30.66 11.80
C GLU A 93 -3.84 31.06 10.95
N GLU A 94 -4.92 30.28 10.96
CA GLU A 94 -6.20 30.58 10.27
C GLU A 94 -6.81 31.92 10.69
N ASN A 95 -6.46 32.42 11.89
CA ASN A 95 -6.86 33.74 12.34
C ASN A 95 -6.02 34.89 11.75
N GLN A 96 -4.93 34.62 11.01
CA GLN A 96 -3.94 35.64 10.63
C GLN A 96 -3.36 35.52 9.20
N LEU A 97 -3.51 34.40 8.46
CA LEU A 97 -2.88 34.24 7.13
C LEU A 97 -3.76 33.52 6.10
N ALA A 98 -3.51 33.83 4.82
CA ALA A 98 -4.04 33.05 3.70
C ALA A 98 -3.41 31.64 3.69
N PRO A 99 -4.18 30.59 3.36
CA PRO A 99 -3.69 29.22 3.37
C PRO A 99 -2.49 29.07 2.42
N GLN A 100 -1.35 28.63 2.96
CA GLN A 100 -0.18 28.28 2.16
C GLN A 100 -0.48 27.03 1.33
N PRO A 101 0.07 26.91 0.11
CA PRO A 101 -0.09 25.69 -0.67
C PRO A 101 0.47 24.49 0.10
N PRO A 102 -0.25 23.37 0.19
CA PRO A 102 0.22 22.19 0.91
C PRO A 102 1.55 21.72 0.30
N ARG A 103 2.58 21.59 1.13
CA ARG A 103 3.87 21.05 0.68
C ARG A 103 3.69 19.60 0.23
N GLN A 104 4.39 19.25 -0.85
CA GLN A 104 4.35 17.90 -1.41
C GLN A 104 5.30 16.94 -0.65
N ASN A 105 6.37 17.44 -0.05
CA ASN A 105 7.29 16.66 0.78
C ASN A 105 7.59 17.43 2.08
N TYR A 106 7.68 16.71 3.19
CA TYR A 106 7.96 17.22 4.53
C TYR A 106 9.34 16.80 5.05
N SER A 107 10.07 15.94 4.33
CA SER A 107 11.36 15.41 4.73
C SER A 107 12.50 16.38 4.44
N GLU A 108 13.38 16.54 5.43
CA GLU A 108 14.62 17.34 5.33
C GLU A 108 15.82 16.52 5.84
N PRO A 109 17.05 16.84 5.42
CA PRO A 109 18.26 16.16 5.93
C PRO A 109 18.46 16.27 7.44
N GLU A 110 17.98 17.35 8.07
CA GLU A 110 18.09 17.62 9.50
C GLU A 110 16.97 17.00 10.35
N ASP A 111 16.09 16.20 9.75
CA ASP A 111 15.03 15.49 10.46
C ASP A 111 15.61 14.58 11.56
N LYS A 112 14.97 14.60 12.74
CA LYS A 112 15.47 13.84 13.90
C LYS A 112 14.79 12.49 13.97
N VAL A 113 15.59 11.43 14.01
CA VAL A 113 15.10 10.07 14.21
C VAL A 113 15.15 9.73 15.70
N ILE A 114 14.00 9.30 16.23
CA ILE A 114 13.79 8.99 17.64
C ILE A 114 13.25 7.57 17.71
N LEU A 115 13.77 6.75 18.62
CA LEU A 115 13.17 5.47 18.97
C LEU A 115 12.29 5.65 20.21
N GLU A 116 11.06 5.18 20.14
CA GLU A 116 10.08 5.22 21.24
C GLU A 116 9.71 3.80 21.65
N ASP A 117 9.65 3.56 22.97
CA ASP A 117 9.02 2.37 23.56
C ASP A 117 7.73 2.77 24.31
N GLU A 118 7.24 1.95 25.23
CA GLU A 118 5.99 2.27 25.94
C GLU A 118 6.13 3.43 26.95
N LEU A 119 7.35 3.77 27.36
CA LEU A 119 7.61 4.66 28.50
C LEU A 119 8.48 5.85 28.16
N GLN A 120 9.43 5.71 27.25
CA GLN A 120 10.49 6.67 26.99
C GLN A 120 10.83 6.77 25.50
N ARG A 121 11.74 7.71 25.21
CA ARG A 121 12.25 7.96 23.87
C ARG A 121 13.73 8.29 23.91
N VAL A 122 14.47 7.86 22.89
CA VAL A 122 15.90 8.17 22.74
C VAL A 122 16.19 8.62 21.31
N ARG A 123 17.07 9.62 21.16
CA ARG A 123 17.50 10.06 19.82
C ARG A 123 18.53 9.11 19.26
N LEU A 124 18.39 8.77 17.99
CA LEU A 124 19.31 7.87 17.32
C LEU A 124 20.36 8.67 16.53
N ARG A 125 21.59 8.16 16.50
CA ARG A 125 22.66 8.61 15.61
C ARG A 125 23.54 7.43 15.23
N GLY A 126 24.33 7.56 14.16
CA GLY A 126 25.24 6.51 13.71
C GLY A 126 25.29 6.44 12.19
N GLU A 127 26.42 5.99 11.64
CA GLU A 127 26.64 5.94 10.19
C GLU A 127 25.71 4.95 9.49
N HIS A 128 25.29 3.90 10.20
CA HIS A 128 24.38 2.87 9.69
C HIS A 128 22.89 3.28 9.74
N LEU A 129 22.58 4.46 10.29
CA LEU A 129 21.22 4.98 10.37
C LEU A 129 20.87 5.81 9.14
N THR A 130 20.16 5.22 8.18
CA THR A 130 19.66 5.96 7.00
C THR A 130 18.33 6.66 7.31
N GLY A 131 18.35 7.59 8.27
CA GLY A 131 17.15 8.26 8.81
C GLY A 131 16.28 8.98 7.78
N GLN A 132 16.88 9.48 6.71
CA GLN A 132 16.18 10.14 5.60
C GLN A 132 15.19 9.20 4.86
N LEU A 133 15.49 7.89 4.83
CA LEU A 133 14.65 6.85 4.22
C LEU A 133 13.64 6.24 5.21
N MET A 134 13.81 6.49 6.51
CA MET A 134 12.89 6.02 7.54
C MET A 134 11.68 6.95 7.66
N ALA A 135 10.57 6.38 8.12
CA ALA A 135 9.33 7.10 8.42
C ALA A 135 8.83 6.77 9.83
N THR A 136 7.95 7.62 10.35
CA THR A 136 7.26 7.36 11.62
C THR A 136 6.45 6.07 11.55
N GLY A 137 6.43 5.32 12.65
CA GLY A 137 5.62 4.13 12.87
C GLY A 137 6.26 2.81 12.44
N ILE A 138 7.48 2.84 11.88
CA ILE A 138 8.30 1.63 11.64
C ILE A 138 8.72 1.05 12.99
N VAL A 139 8.60 -0.26 13.17
CA VAL A 139 9.20 -0.95 14.31
C VAL A 139 10.43 -1.72 13.84
N CYS A 140 11.57 -1.48 14.50
CA CYS A 140 12.82 -2.16 14.20
C CYS A 140 13.57 -2.53 15.48
N ALA A 141 14.49 -3.47 15.36
CA ALA A 141 15.49 -3.72 16.38
C ALA A 141 16.78 -2.97 15.99
N ILE A 142 17.42 -2.35 16.95
CA ILE A 142 18.71 -1.67 16.79
C ILE A 142 19.70 -2.23 17.82
N ILE A 143 20.98 -2.29 17.46
CA ILE A 143 22.06 -2.65 18.38
C ILE A 143 23.07 -1.52 18.46
N GLY A 144 23.63 -1.31 19.65
CA GLY A 144 24.69 -0.34 19.88
C GLY A 144 24.81 0.05 21.34
N VAL A 145 25.30 1.27 21.59
CA VAL A 145 25.60 1.77 22.93
C VAL A 145 24.90 3.10 23.22
N PRO A 146 24.41 3.32 24.46
CA PRO A 146 23.98 4.64 24.89
C PRO A 146 25.18 5.60 24.91
N ASP A 147 24.91 6.88 24.68
CA ASP A 147 25.91 7.94 24.75
C ASP A 147 25.65 8.87 25.94
N ASN A 148 26.71 9.55 26.40
CA ASN A 148 26.63 10.51 27.50
C ASN A 148 25.74 11.73 27.18
N ASP A 149 25.57 12.08 25.90
CA ASP A 149 24.71 13.20 25.46
C ASP A 149 23.22 12.82 25.33
N GLY A 150 22.81 11.64 25.78
CA GLY A 150 21.43 11.17 25.70
C GLY A 150 21.00 10.68 24.31
N PHE A 151 21.97 10.36 23.46
CA PHE A 151 21.76 9.67 22.19
C PHE A 151 21.99 8.16 22.35
N PHE A 152 21.52 7.39 21.38
CA PHE A 152 21.90 6.00 21.19
C PHE A 152 22.71 5.88 19.90
N ASN A 153 23.95 5.39 20.01
CA ASN A 153 24.84 5.16 18.88
C ASN A 153 24.47 3.83 18.23
N VAL A 154 23.82 3.90 17.07
CA VAL A 154 23.36 2.73 16.31
C VAL A 154 24.50 2.17 15.48
N GLU A 155 24.82 0.89 15.72
CA GLU A 155 25.80 0.14 14.94
C GLU A 155 25.14 -0.65 13.81
N ASP A 156 23.95 -1.20 14.04
CA ASP A 156 23.22 -1.98 13.03
C ASP A 156 21.71 -1.95 13.31
N VAL A 157 20.93 -2.15 12.25
CA VAL A 157 19.46 -2.15 12.27
C VAL A 157 18.94 -3.46 11.71
N LEU A 158 17.89 -3.99 12.32
CA LEU A 158 17.21 -5.19 11.88
C LEU A 158 15.70 -4.92 11.72
N TYR A 159 15.18 -5.26 10.54
CA TYR A 159 13.76 -5.22 10.22
C TYR A 159 13.17 -6.62 10.14
N TYR A 160 11.83 -6.70 10.13
CA TYR A 160 11.11 -7.98 10.16
C TYR A 160 11.09 -8.73 8.81
N GLU A 161 11.21 -8.02 7.68
CA GLU A 161 11.21 -8.57 6.32
C GLU A 161 9.97 -9.44 5.99
N SER A 162 8.78 -8.99 6.40
CA SER A 162 7.47 -9.57 6.02
C SER A 162 7.27 -11.05 6.39
N GLY A 163 7.99 -11.59 7.37
CA GLY A 163 7.76 -12.94 7.87
C GLY A 163 8.17 -14.09 6.93
N PRO A 164 7.68 -15.32 7.17
CA PRO A 164 7.98 -16.49 6.34
C PRO A 164 7.23 -16.46 5.01
N GLN A 165 7.81 -17.08 3.98
CA GLN A 165 7.19 -17.28 2.66
C GLN A 165 7.03 -18.78 2.39
N LYS A 166 5.84 -19.22 1.99
CA LYS A 166 5.66 -20.60 1.49
C LYS A 166 6.29 -20.74 0.11
N PRO A 167 7.02 -21.81 -0.22
CA PRO A 167 7.60 -21.96 -1.54
C PRO A 167 6.51 -22.18 -2.60
N LEU A 168 6.63 -21.51 -3.74
CA LEU A 168 5.79 -21.80 -4.92
C LEU A 168 6.18 -23.16 -5.52
N PRO A 169 5.21 -24.01 -5.89
CA PRO A 169 5.51 -25.25 -6.58
C PRO A 169 6.01 -24.97 -7.99
N THR A 170 7.02 -25.74 -8.42
CA THR A 170 7.47 -25.70 -9.82
C THR A 170 6.43 -26.37 -10.71
N ARG A 171 5.79 -25.60 -11.60
CA ARG A 171 4.79 -26.10 -12.55
C ARG A 171 5.39 -26.23 -13.94
N GLN A 172 5.03 -27.31 -14.65
CA GLN A 172 5.49 -27.55 -16.03
C GLN A 172 4.66 -26.79 -17.08
N SER A 173 3.41 -26.44 -16.75
CA SER A 173 2.55 -25.61 -17.59
C SER A 173 2.71 -24.14 -17.22
N SER A 174 3.20 -23.33 -18.15
CA SER A 174 3.37 -21.88 -17.99
C SER A 174 2.17 -21.10 -18.55
N GLY A 175 2.06 -19.84 -18.14
CA GLY A 175 1.19 -18.87 -18.77
C GLY A 175 -0.13 -18.64 -18.05
N ARG A 176 -0.18 -18.71 -16.71
CA ARG A 176 -1.30 -18.14 -15.95
C ARG A 176 -1.00 -16.68 -15.65
N LEU A 177 -1.81 -15.77 -16.19
CA LEU A 177 -1.55 -14.34 -16.10
C LEU A 177 -2.51 -13.66 -15.13
N LEU A 178 -1.93 -12.86 -14.24
CA LEU A 178 -2.64 -11.90 -13.42
C LEU A 178 -2.52 -10.52 -14.09
N VAL A 179 -3.66 -9.89 -14.35
CA VAL A 179 -3.71 -8.54 -14.93
C VAL A 179 -3.99 -7.54 -13.81
N LEU A 180 -3.15 -6.53 -13.69
CA LEU A 180 -3.27 -5.45 -12.71
C LEU A 180 -3.46 -4.12 -13.45
N ALA A 181 -4.53 -3.42 -13.12
CA ALA A 181 -4.81 -2.06 -13.58
C ALA A 181 -5.12 -1.17 -12.37
N SER A 182 -5.01 0.14 -12.52
CA SER A 182 -5.42 1.11 -11.51
C SER A 182 -5.77 2.44 -12.16
N GLY A 183 -6.48 3.32 -11.47
CA GLY A 183 -6.72 4.68 -11.96
C GLY A 183 -7.44 4.73 -13.30
N LEU A 184 -8.55 3.99 -13.44
CA LEU A 184 -9.37 4.02 -14.66
C LEU A 184 -10.02 5.40 -14.86
N ASP A 185 -10.25 6.14 -13.79
CA ASP A 185 -10.81 7.50 -13.77
C ASP A 185 -11.99 7.66 -14.74
N GLN A 186 -13.05 6.87 -14.54
CA GLN A 186 -14.17 6.81 -15.49
C GLN A 186 -14.76 8.20 -15.82
N LEU A 187 -14.72 9.15 -14.90
CA LEU A 187 -15.16 10.53 -15.15
C LEU A 187 -14.37 11.24 -16.25
N GLN A 188 -13.09 10.91 -16.41
CA GLN A 188 -12.18 11.50 -17.39
C GLN A 188 -11.87 10.54 -18.56
N SER A 189 -12.56 9.40 -18.64
CA SER A 189 -12.28 8.35 -19.63
C SER A 189 -12.39 8.80 -21.08
N HIS A 190 -13.14 9.88 -21.36
CA HIS A 190 -13.24 10.48 -22.69
C HIS A 190 -11.89 10.98 -23.22
N ASN A 191 -10.95 11.34 -22.35
CA ASN A 191 -9.61 11.80 -22.75
C ASN A 191 -8.70 10.68 -23.25
N PHE A 192 -9.05 9.41 -22.98
CA PHE A 192 -8.23 8.23 -23.31
C PHE A 192 -9.10 7.04 -23.74
N ALA A 193 -10.24 7.34 -24.39
CA ALA A 193 -11.23 6.35 -24.78
C ALA A 193 -10.66 5.29 -25.75
N ASP A 194 -9.82 5.72 -26.70
CA ASP A 194 -9.19 4.81 -27.66
C ASP A 194 -8.23 3.83 -26.97
N SER A 195 -7.43 4.32 -26.03
CA SER A 195 -6.56 3.45 -25.22
C SER A 195 -7.35 2.47 -24.35
N LEU A 196 -8.48 2.88 -23.78
CA LEU A 196 -9.39 1.96 -23.08
C LEU A 196 -9.98 0.91 -24.04
N ASN A 197 -10.31 1.29 -25.27
CA ASN A 197 -10.77 0.34 -26.29
C ASN A 197 -9.67 -0.64 -26.69
N LEU A 198 -8.42 -0.18 -26.86
CA LEU A 198 -7.28 -1.05 -27.11
C LEU A 198 -7.05 -2.03 -25.95
N PHE A 199 -7.16 -1.58 -24.71
CA PHE A 199 -7.11 -2.46 -23.54
C PHE A 199 -8.20 -3.54 -23.59
N GLN A 200 -9.43 -3.16 -23.96
CA GLN A 200 -10.53 -4.12 -24.14
C GLN A 200 -10.29 -5.10 -25.29
N TYR A 201 -9.72 -4.66 -26.41
CA TYR A 201 -9.34 -5.54 -27.51
C TYR A 201 -8.22 -6.50 -27.09
N TRP A 202 -7.25 -6.04 -26.30
CA TRP A 202 -6.23 -6.90 -25.73
C TRP A 202 -6.82 -7.94 -24.76
N LEU A 203 -7.70 -7.53 -23.83
CA LEU A 203 -8.35 -8.45 -22.87
C LEU A 203 -9.24 -9.51 -23.54
N SER A 204 -9.80 -9.19 -24.71
CA SER A 204 -10.60 -10.13 -25.51
C SER A 204 -9.76 -11.04 -26.41
N GLY A 205 -8.47 -10.73 -26.61
CA GLY A 205 -7.58 -11.47 -27.50
C GLY A 205 -7.68 -11.05 -28.97
N SER A 206 -8.24 -9.86 -29.24
CA SER A 206 -8.52 -9.34 -30.58
C SER A 206 -7.33 -8.59 -31.21
N LEU A 207 -6.21 -8.43 -30.49
CA LEU A 207 -4.98 -7.80 -30.99
C LEU A 207 -3.90 -8.85 -31.28
N ASP A 208 -4.30 -9.94 -31.94
CA ASP A 208 -3.45 -11.12 -32.22
C ASP A 208 -2.80 -11.75 -30.97
N ASN A 209 -3.36 -11.47 -29.79
CA ASN A 209 -2.88 -11.93 -28.49
C ASN A 209 -3.81 -12.98 -27.85
N ALA A 210 -4.56 -13.72 -28.67
CA ALA A 210 -5.59 -14.66 -28.20
C ALA A 210 -5.09 -15.67 -27.16
N LYS A 211 -3.86 -16.18 -27.30
CA LYS A 211 -3.24 -17.09 -26.32
C LYS A 211 -3.07 -16.40 -24.97
N GLU A 212 -2.58 -15.17 -24.98
CA GLU A 212 -2.36 -14.38 -23.77
C GLU A 212 -3.68 -14.03 -23.07
N ALA A 213 -4.67 -13.60 -23.84
CA ALA A 213 -6.00 -13.28 -23.31
C ALA A 213 -6.70 -14.50 -22.70
N GLN A 214 -6.50 -15.70 -23.26
CA GLN A 214 -7.00 -16.96 -22.68
C GLN A 214 -6.27 -17.35 -21.38
N SER A 215 -5.00 -16.98 -21.30
CA SER A 215 -4.12 -17.14 -20.14
C SER A 215 -4.42 -16.15 -19.00
N ALA A 216 -5.04 -15.00 -19.30
CA ALA A 216 -5.47 -14.02 -18.30
C ALA A 216 -6.57 -14.60 -17.38
N HIS A 217 -6.18 -14.90 -16.15
CA HIS A 217 -7.03 -15.59 -15.20
C HIS A 217 -7.92 -14.63 -14.41
N ARG A 218 -7.34 -13.53 -13.95
CA ARG A 218 -8.00 -12.55 -13.07
C ARG A 218 -7.49 -11.15 -13.38
N LEU A 219 -8.42 -10.19 -13.36
CA LEU A 219 -8.15 -8.77 -13.44
C LEU A 219 -8.38 -8.15 -12.07
N ILE A 220 -7.36 -7.51 -11.50
CA ILE A 220 -7.46 -6.70 -10.28
C ILE A 220 -7.36 -5.23 -10.68
N ILE A 221 -8.33 -4.43 -10.22
CA ILE A 221 -8.37 -2.99 -10.42
C ILE A 221 -8.11 -2.30 -9.08
N ALA A 222 -6.91 -1.75 -8.92
CA ALA A 222 -6.38 -1.24 -7.67
C ALA A 222 -6.72 0.23 -7.42
N GLY A 223 -8.02 0.52 -7.21
CA GLY A 223 -8.51 1.83 -6.81
C GLY A 223 -8.55 2.89 -7.91
N ASN A 224 -9.21 4.00 -7.57
CA ASN A 224 -9.48 5.16 -8.43
C ASN A 224 -10.17 4.75 -9.73
N SER A 225 -11.18 3.88 -9.61
CA SER A 225 -11.94 3.43 -10.78
C SER A 225 -12.92 4.51 -11.25
N VAL A 226 -13.56 5.20 -10.31
CA VAL A 226 -14.55 6.24 -10.58
C VAL A 226 -13.87 7.59 -10.79
N ARG A 227 -12.90 7.92 -9.93
CA ARG A 227 -12.24 9.22 -9.87
C ARG A 227 -10.78 9.08 -9.43
N SER A 228 -9.89 9.87 -10.03
CA SER A 228 -8.45 9.92 -9.65
C SER A 228 -7.98 11.21 -8.96
N SER A 229 -8.87 12.17 -8.71
CA SER A 229 -8.53 13.45 -8.06
C SER A 229 -9.60 13.92 -7.08
N ALA A 230 -9.24 14.80 -6.15
CA ALA A 230 -10.22 15.41 -5.24
C ALA A 230 -11.22 16.29 -6.02
N VAL A 231 -12.47 16.35 -5.53
CA VAL A 231 -13.44 17.33 -6.05
C VAL A 231 -12.94 18.72 -5.69
N ALA A 232 -12.63 19.56 -6.68
CA ALA A 232 -12.23 20.95 -6.43
C ALA A 232 -13.31 21.67 -5.62
N HIS A 233 -13.00 22.02 -4.37
CA HIS A 233 -13.84 22.89 -3.54
C HIS A 233 -13.64 24.33 -4.02
N VAL A 234 -14.49 24.80 -4.93
CA VAL A 234 -14.52 26.22 -5.32
C VAL A 234 -15.41 26.95 -4.30
N PRO A 235 -14.89 27.87 -3.47
CA PRO A 235 -15.63 28.38 -2.31
C PRO A 235 -16.85 29.25 -2.62
N THR A 236 -17.16 29.56 -3.88
CA THR A 236 -18.03 30.71 -4.19
C THR A 236 -19.21 30.50 -5.13
N LEU A 237 -19.47 29.32 -5.71
CA LEU A 237 -20.66 29.13 -6.55
C LEU A 237 -21.30 27.72 -6.47
N GLN A 238 -22.40 27.69 -5.71
CA GLN A 238 -23.67 27.00 -5.99
C GLN A 238 -23.78 25.47 -5.81
N VAL A 239 -24.78 25.08 -5.01
CA VAL A 239 -25.40 23.75 -4.86
C VAL A 239 -25.62 23.02 -6.21
N ALA A 240 -25.80 23.76 -7.32
CA ALA A 240 -25.91 23.22 -8.66
C ALA A 240 -24.65 22.49 -9.15
N ARG A 241 -23.43 22.93 -8.80
CA ARG A 241 -22.18 22.22 -9.14
C ARG A 241 -22.02 20.94 -8.33
N THR A 242 -22.44 20.94 -7.06
CA THR A 242 -22.46 19.72 -6.23
C THR A 242 -23.42 18.67 -6.77
N GLN A 243 -24.60 19.09 -7.26
CA GLN A 243 -25.56 18.20 -7.92
C GLN A 243 -25.07 17.70 -9.30
N ALA A 244 -24.44 18.55 -10.11
CA ALA A 244 -23.86 18.15 -11.39
C ALA A 244 -22.73 17.11 -11.21
N ASN A 245 -21.79 17.35 -10.28
CA ASN A 245 -20.73 16.41 -9.95
C ASN A 245 -21.27 15.08 -9.39
N ALA A 246 -22.36 15.12 -8.62
CA ALA A 246 -23.02 13.91 -8.13
C ALA A 246 -23.66 13.11 -9.29
N ASN A 247 -24.32 13.78 -10.24
CA ASN A 247 -24.91 13.13 -11.42
C ASN A 247 -23.85 12.47 -12.31
N GLU A 248 -22.73 13.16 -12.57
CA GLU A 248 -21.60 12.59 -13.33
C GLU A 248 -21.01 11.37 -12.62
N THR A 249 -20.84 11.43 -11.30
CA THR A 249 -20.35 10.31 -10.50
C THR A 249 -21.29 9.11 -10.60
N VAL A 250 -22.61 9.34 -10.53
CA VAL A 250 -23.62 8.27 -10.70
C VAL A 250 -23.54 7.66 -12.10
N GLN A 251 -23.42 8.47 -13.15
CA GLN A 251 -23.27 7.98 -14.52
C GLN A 251 -21.99 7.17 -14.72
N ALA A 252 -20.86 7.63 -14.17
CA ALA A 252 -19.60 6.92 -14.20
C ALA A 252 -19.71 5.54 -13.52
N VAL A 253 -20.35 5.47 -12.36
CA VAL A 253 -20.61 4.20 -11.65
C VAL A 253 -21.51 3.27 -12.47
N GLN A 254 -22.54 3.78 -13.15
CA GLN A 254 -23.40 2.97 -14.04
C GLN A 254 -22.66 2.41 -15.25
N GLN A 255 -21.76 3.21 -15.85
CA GLN A 255 -20.91 2.77 -16.96
C GLN A 255 -19.92 1.70 -16.50
N LEU A 256 -19.29 1.89 -15.34
CA LEU A 256 -18.42 0.89 -14.73
C LEU A 256 -19.15 -0.40 -14.37
N ASP A 257 -20.37 -0.34 -13.81
CA ASP A 257 -21.19 -1.53 -13.56
C ASP A 257 -21.40 -2.35 -14.83
N SER A 258 -21.74 -1.68 -15.93
CA SER A 258 -21.95 -2.32 -17.23
C SER A 258 -20.65 -2.93 -17.78
N TRP A 259 -19.54 -2.21 -17.66
CA TRP A 259 -18.21 -2.67 -18.08
C TRP A 259 -17.73 -3.87 -17.25
N PHE A 260 -17.84 -3.81 -15.92
CA PHE A 260 -17.53 -4.91 -15.02
C PHE A 260 -18.42 -6.11 -15.29
N ALA A 261 -19.73 -5.93 -15.51
CA ALA A 261 -20.63 -7.02 -15.84
C ALA A 261 -20.29 -7.66 -17.20
N ALA A 262 -19.84 -6.88 -18.18
CA ALA A 262 -19.40 -7.41 -19.47
C ALA A 262 -18.16 -8.31 -19.29
N TRP A 263 -17.15 -7.84 -18.57
CA TRP A 263 -15.91 -8.58 -18.36
C TRP A 263 -16.05 -9.74 -17.38
N ALA A 264 -16.83 -9.59 -16.32
CA ALA A 264 -17.08 -10.66 -15.36
C ALA A 264 -17.70 -11.90 -16.04
N ARG A 265 -18.41 -11.77 -17.18
CA ARG A 265 -18.87 -12.93 -17.96
C ARG A 265 -17.73 -13.73 -18.61
N ALA A 266 -16.57 -13.13 -18.78
CA ALA A 266 -15.41 -13.72 -19.47
C ALA A 266 -14.22 -14.02 -18.54
N LEU A 267 -13.98 -13.23 -17.48
CA LEU A 267 -12.89 -13.40 -16.52
C LEU A 267 -13.29 -13.00 -15.10
N TYR A 268 -12.49 -13.42 -14.11
CA TYR A 268 -12.66 -12.93 -12.74
C TYR A 268 -12.18 -11.47 -12.64
N VAL A 269 -13.00 -10.62 -12.03
CA VAL A 269 -12.73 -9.19 -11.86
C VAL A 269 -12.86 -8.82 -10.39
N ASP A 270 -11.76 -8.37 -9.80
CA ASP A 270 -11.71 -7.83 -8.44
C ASP A 270 -11.49 -6.32 -8.49
N VAL A 271 -12.36 -5.56 -7.84
CA VAL A 271 -12.24 -4.10 -7.77
C VAL A 271 -12.00 -3.63 -6.33
N MET A 272 -10.88 -2.92 -6.15
CA MET A 272 -10.50 -2.27 -4.90
C MET A 272 -10.95 -0.80 -4.93
N PRO A 273 -11.38 -0.22 -3.81
CA PRO A 273 -11.56 1.23 -3.69
C PRO A 273 -10.21 1.96 -3.61
N GLY A 274 -10.16 3.18 -4.16
CA GLY A 274 -9.04 4.11 -4.05
C GLY A 274 -9.39 5.37 -3.25
N ALA A 275 -8.47 6.34 -3.23
CA ALA A 275 -8.55 7.52 -2.37
C ALA A 275 -9.73 8.46 -2.70
N PHE A 276 -10.13 8.49 -3.98
CA PHE A 276 -11.15 9.41 -4.48
C PHE A 276 -12.42 8.72 -4.95
N ASP A 277 -12.48 7.40 -4.80
CA ASP A 277 -13.69 6.63 -5.07
C ASP A 277 -14.74 6.85 -3.96
N PRO A 278 -16.03 6.58 -4.22
CA PRO A 278 -17.10 6.69 -3.22
C PRO A 278 -17.06 5.53 -2.21
N ALA A 279 -15.99 5.49 -1.42
CA ALA A 279 -15.74 4.59 -0.30
C ALA A 279 -15.30 5.40 0.94
N ASN A 280 -15.07 4.74 2.08
CA ASN A 280 -14.52 5.45 3.24
C ASN A 280 -13.10 5.96 2.97
N PHE A 281 -12.75 7.10 3.57
CA PHE A 281 -11.46 7.75 3.39
C PHE A 281 -10.31 7.02 4.11
N MET A 282 -10.54 6.60 5.36
CA MET A 282 -9.54 5.96 6.20
C MET A 282 -9.19 4.54 5.73
N LEU A 283 -7.94 4.13 5.89
CA LEU A 283 -7.56 2.72 5.77
C LEU A 283 -8.05 1.90 6.98
N PRO A 284 -8.45 0.64 6.79
CA PRO A 284 -8.73 0.01 5.50
C PRO A 284 -10.03 0.54 4.88
N GLN A 285 -9.99 0.80 3.58
CA GLN A 285 -11.19 1.12 2.81
C GLN A 285 -11.99 -0.16 2.60
N GLN A 286 -13.27 -0.12 2.96
CA GLN A 286 -14.18 -1.23 2.84
C GLN A 286 -14.60 -1.44 1.37
N PRO A 287 -14.96 -2.66 0.98
CA PRO A 287 -15.47 -2.93 -0.36
C PRO A 287 -16.60 -1.99 -0.76
N PHE A 288 -16.71 -1.67 -2.05
CA PHE A 288 -17.84 -0.94 -2.58
C PHE A 288 -19.15 -1.65 -2.26
N HIS A 289 -20.14 -0.84 -1.91
CA HIS A 289 -21.46 -1.37 -1.63
C HIS A 289 -22.09 -1.93 -2.91
N LYS A 290 -22.75 -3.10 -2.81
CA LYS A 290 -23.34 -3.80 -3.97
C LYS A 290 -24.36 -2.96 -4.75
N CYS A 291 -24.98 -1.97 -4.12
CA CYS A 291 -25.92 -1.06 -4.80
C CYS A 291 -25.27 -0.24 -5.92
N MET A 292 -23.94 -0.07 -5.89
CA MET A 292 -23.21 0.62 -6.94
C MET A 292 -23.10 -0.22 -8.22
N PHE A 293 -23.13 -1.55 -8.09
CA PHE A 293 -22.88 -2.48 -9.18
C PHE A 293 -24.01 -3.53 -9.31
N PRO A 294 -25.26 -3.09 -9.58
CA PRO A 294 -26.41 -4.00 -9.59
C PRO A 294 -26.32 -5.08 -10.67
N GLN A 295 -25.62 -4.86 -11.79
CA GLN A 295 -25.42 -5.88 -12.83
C GLN A 295 -24.23 -6.79 -12.50
N ALA A 296 -23.07 -6.21 -12.20
CA ALA A 296 -21.84 -7.00 -11.99
C ALA A 296 -21.93 -7.85 -10.72
N SER A 297 -22.54 -7.34 -9.64
CA SER A 297 -22.68 -8.07 -8.36
C SER A 297 -23.53 -9.34 -8.42
N GLN A 298 -24.27 -9.56 -9.52
CA GLN A 298 -25.00 -10.82 -9.76
C GLN A 298 -24.08 -11.95 -10.27
N LEU A 299 -22.88 -11.61 -10.73
CA LEU A 299 -21.94 -12.56 -11.31
C LEU A 299 -20.95 -13.03 -10.25
N ALA A 300 -20.83 -14.35 -10.06
CA ALA A 300 -19.90 -14.94 -9.11
C ALA A 300 -18.41 -14.65 -9.43
N SER A 301 -18.13 -14.22 -10.65
CA SER A 301 -16.82 -13.83 -11.15
C SER A 301 -16.47 -12.36 -10.90
N PHE A 302 -17.40 -11.55 -10.37
CA PHE A 302 -17.12 -10.18 -9.94
C PHE A 302 -17.10 -10.08 -8.43
N GLN A 303 -16.09 -9.39 -7.89
CA GLN A 303 -16.02 -9.09 -6.47
C GLN A 303 -15.51 -7.67 -6.23
N SER A 304 -16.19 -6.94 -5.34
CA SER A 304 -15.56 -5.79 -4.69
C SER A 304 -14.83 -6.24 -3.43
N VAL A 305 -13.60 -5.78 -3.26
CA VAL A 305 -12.68 -6.17 -2.18
C VAL A 305 -12.21 -4.92 -1.41
N SER A 306 -11.55 -5.12 -0.27
CA SER A 306 -11.03 -4.03 0.55
C SER A 306 -9.76 -3.40 -0.06
N ASN A 307 -9.35 -2.25 0.48
CA ASN A 307 -7.99 -1.72 0.34
C ASN A 307 -7.39 -1.54 1.75
N PRO A 308 -6.32 -2.25 2.13
CA PRO A 308 -5.53 -3.20 1.33
C PRO A 308 -6.30 -4.46 0.91
N TYR A 309 -5.78 -5.16 -0.10
CA TYR A 309 -6.30 -6.42 -0.59
C TYR A 309 -5.29 -7.55 -0.37
N SER A 310 -5.75 -8.70 0.12
CA SER A 310 -4.96 -9.92 0.23
C SER A 310 -5.77 -11.10 -0.30
N CYS A 311 -5.16 -11.89 -1.19
CA CYS A 311 -5.76 -13.11 -1.69
C CYS A 311 -4.69 -14.14 -2.01
N ARG A 312 -5.11 -15.39 -2.11
CA ARG A 312 -4.27 -16.48 -2.60
C ARG A 312 -4.88 -17.03 -3.87
N LEU A 313 -4.07 -17.01 -4.92
CA LEU A 313 -4.41 -17.56 -6.23
C LEU A 313 -3.55 -18.80 -6.44
N ASP A 314 -4.18 -19.96 -6.33
CA ASP A 314 -3.51 -21.25 -6.10
C ASP A 314 -2.57 -21.20 -4.89
N ASP A 315 -1.25 -21.23 -5.13
CA ASP A 315 -0.24 -21.21 -4.08
C ASP A 315 0.34 -19.80 -3.86
N ALA A 316 0.07 -18.86 -4.78
CA ALA A 316 0.63 -17.53 -4.75
C ALA A 316 -0.21 -16.59 -3.86
N LEU A 317 0.34 -16.25 -2.71
CA LEU A 317 -0.09 -15.11 -1.90
C LEU A 317 0.16 -13.79 -2.65
N ILE A 318 -0.90 -13.02 -2.85
CA ILE A 318 -0.90 -11.70 -3.49
C ILE A 318 -1.40 -10.69 -2.46
N VAL A 319 -0.65 -9.62 -2.27
CA VAL A 319 -1.04 -8.51 -1.38
C VAL A 319 -0.87 -7.21 -2.14
N GLY A 320 -1.77 -6.25 -1.96
CA GLY A 320 -1.55 -4.94 -2.53
C GLY A 320 -2.50 -3.87 -2.02
N THR A 321 -2.23 -2.64 -2.46
CA THR A 321 -2.96 -1.43 -2.05
C THR A 321 -3.35 -0.62 -3.27
N ALA A 322 -4.21 0.38 -3.08
CA ALA A 322 -4.47 1.41 -4.08
C ALA A 322 -3.42 2.55 -4.07
N GLY A 323 -2.27 2.38 -3.40
CA GLY A 323 -1.12 3.27 -3.51
C GLY A 323 -1.04 4.43 -2.52
N GLN A 324 -2.07 4.68 -1.70
CA GLN A 324 -2.05 5.82 -0.76
C GLN A 324 -0.90 5.74 0.26
N ASN A 325 -0.57 4.53 0.72
CA ASN A 325 0.55 4.28 1.62
C ASN A 325 1.91 4.64 0.98
N ILE A 326 2.09 4.33 -0.31
CA ILE A 326 3.33 4.62 -1.05
C ILE A 326 3.43 6.11 -1.32
N ALA A 327 2.35 6.74 -1.77
CA ALA A 327 2.29 8.18 -1.96
C ALA A 327 2.60 8.93 -0.65
N ASP A 328 2.00 8.53 0.47
CA ASP A 328 2.24 9.15 1.78
C ASP A 328 3.68 8.94 2.28
N LEU A 329 4.26 7.78 2.04
CA LEU A 329 5.64 7.49 2.41
C LEU A 329 6.63 8.38 1.66
N LYS A 330 6.42 8.63 0.37
CA LYS A 330 7.24 9.56 -0.43
C LYS A 330 7.17 11.01 0.08
N ARG A 331 6.06 11.42 0.73
CA ARG A 331 5.94 12.75 1.33
C ARG A 331 6.67 12.90 2.67
N SER A 332 6.98 11.79 3.34
CA SER A 332 7.61 11.78 4.68
C SER A 332 9.07 11.32 4.66
N THR A 333 9.59 10.99 3.49
CA THR A 333 10.95 10.48 3.28
C THR A 333 11.62 11.14 2.09
N THR A 334 12.91 10.86 1.88
CA THR A 334 13.64 11.25 0.68
C THR A 334 13.53 10.20 -0.45
N LEU A 335 12.53 9.30 -0.38
CA LEU A 335 12.30 8.28 -1.40
C LEU A 335 11.69 8.93 -2.66
N GLU A 336 12.38 8.82 -3.79
CA GLU A 336 11.92 9.37 -5.07
C GLU A 336 11.07 8.38 -5.86
N SER A 337 11.45 7.09 -5.84
CA SER A 337 10.75 6.03 -6.57
C SER A 337 9.63 5.40 -5.72
N SER A 338 8.50 5.14 -6.38
CA SER A 338 7.39 4.39 -5.80
C SER A 338 7.77 2.93 -5.54
N LEU A 339 8.64 2.36 -6.39
CA LEU A 339 9.18 1.02 -6.21
C LEU A 339 10.05 0.91 -4.96
N ASP A 340 10.86 1.93 -4.68
CA ASP A 340 11.69 1.95 -3.47
C ASP A 340 10.84 2.04 -2.21
N ALA A 341 9.83 2.91 -2.20
CA ALA A 341 8.85 2.99 -1.12
C ALA A 341 8.08 1.67 -0.94
N LEU A 342 7.68 1.01 -2.03
CA LEU A 342 7.04 -0.31 -1.95
C LEU A 342 7.97 -1.37 -1.34
N ARG A 343 9.24 -1.41 -1.78
CA ARG A 343 10.27 -2.29 -1.21
C ARG A 343 10.48 -2.02 0.28
N CYS A 344 10.54 -0.76 0.69
CA CYS A 344 10.67 -0.37 2.09
C CYS A 344 9.51 -0.93 2.95
N THR A 345 8.26 -0.80 2.52
CA THR A 345 7.12 -1.36 3.29
C THR A 345 7.19 -2.89 3.43
N LEU A 346 7.68 -3.60 2.40
CA LEU A 346 7.94 -5.03 2.48
C LEU A 346 9.10 -5.35 3.46
N THR A 347 10.21 -4.62 3.38
CA THR A 347 11.37 -4.81 4.26
C THR A 347 11.03 -4.55 5.72
N TRP A 348 10.25 -3.50 5.99
CA TRP A 348 9.78 -3.17 7.33
C TRP A 348 8.72 -4.15 7.85
N GLY A 349 8.10 -4.93 6.96
CA GLY A 349 7.06 -5.89 7.31
C GLY A 349 5.74 -5.21 7.69
N HIS A 350 5.46 -4.04 7.11
CA HIS A 350 4.29 -3.23 7.46
C HIS A 350 3.77 -2.46 6.24
N ILE A 351 2.49 -2.68 5.88
CA ILE A 351 1.86 -2.11 4.67
C ILE A 351 1.78 -0.58 4.74
N ALA A 352 1.43 -0.03 5.90
CA ALA A 352 1.14 1.39 6.09
C ALA A 352 1.79 1.95 7.36
N PRO A 353 3.14 2.01 7.46
CA PRO A 353 3.84 2.37 8.70
C PRO A 353 3.47 3.77 9.21
N THR A 354 3.24 4.71 8.28
CA THR A 354 2.88 6.09 8.57
C THR A 354 1.44 6.27 9.07
N ALA A 355 0.63 5.20 9.09
CA ALA A 355 -0.68 5.22 9.71
C ALA A 355 -0.55 5.00 11.22
N PRO A 356 -1.20 5.81 12.08
CA PRO A 356 -2.16 6.88 11.78
C PRO A 356 -1.58 8.31 11.64
N ASP A 357 -0.27 8.52 11.80
CA ASP A 357 0.35 9.87 11.92
C ASP A 357 0.08 10.77 10.71
N THR A 358 0.40 10.31 9.49
CA THR A 358 0.18 11.09 8.24
C THR A 358 -0.82 10.42 7.30
N LEU A 359 -0.94 9.08 7.38
CA LEU A 359 -1.95 8.34 6.62
C LEU A 359 -3.12 7.96 7.54
N ALA A 360 -4.31 8.49 7.23
CA ALA A 360 -5.49 8.26 8.05
C ALA A 360 -5.91 6.78 8.06
N CYS A 361 -6.12 6.22 9.25
CA CYS A 361 -6.63 4.85 9.41
C CYS A 361 -7.67 4.74 10.54
N TYR A 362 -8.36 3.61 10.58
CA TYR A 362 -9.29 3.26 11.63
C TYR A 362 -8.54 3.02 12.97
N PRO A 363 -9.03 3.55 14.10
CA PRO A 363 -8.37 3.40 15.40
C PRO A 363 -8.58 1.99 15.99
N TYR A 364 -7.82 1.01 15.51
CA TYR A 364 -7.86 -0.34 16.05
C TYR A 364 -7.40 -0.39 17.52
N ILE A 365 -8.05 -1.25 18.29
CA ILE A 365 -7.74 -1.44 19.71
C ILE A 365 -6.89 -2.69 19.94
N ASP A 366 -7.28 -3.82 19.34
CA ASP A 366 -6.76 -5.15 19.72
C ASP A 366 -5.81 -5.76 18.67
N SER A 367 -5.52 -5.05 17.59
CA SER A 367 -4.72 -5.57 16.47
C SER A 367 -4.19 -4.45 15.58
N ASP A 368 -3.06 -4.68 14.91
CA ASP A 368 -2.66 -3.90 13.74
C ASP A 368 -2.75 -4.78 12.48
N PRO A 369 -3.76 -4.59 11.61
CA PRO A 369 -3.94 -5.41 10.41
C PRO A 369 -2.91 -5.12 9.31
N PHE A 370 -2.08 -4.08 9.47
CA PHE A 370 -1.11 -3.69 8.45
C PHE A 370 0.24 -4.39 8.62
N ILE A 371 0.44 -5.18 9.69
CA ILE A 371 1.62 -6.03 9.86
C ILE A 371 1.57 -7.19 8.85
N ILE A 372 2.65 -7.38 8.11
CA ILE A 372 2.75 -8.44 7.08
C ILE A 372 3.29 -9.72 7.73
N THR A 373 2.39 -10.64 8.11
CA THR A 373 2.74 -11.88 8.82
C THR A 373 3.22 -13.02 7.94
N GLU A 374 2.86 -13.02 6.64
CA GLU A 374 3.30 -13.97 5.62
C GLU A 374 3.81 -13.17 4.42
N CYS A 375 5.01 -13.50 3.95
CA CYS A 375 5.67 -12.72 2.91
C CYS A 375 4.97 -13.00 1.56
N PRO A 376 4.43 -11.98 0.89
CA PRO A 376 3.70 -12.17 -0.37
C PRO A 376 4.63 -12.63 -1.49
N HIS A 377 4.08 -13.31 -2.50
CA HIS A 377 4.80 -13.62 -3.74
C HIS A 377 4.70 -12.48 -4.74
N ILE A 378 3.57 -11.76 -4.72
CA ILE A 378 3.34 -10.55 -5.51
C ILE A 378 2.87 -9.48 -4.53
N TYR A 379 3.59 -8.37 -4.49
CA TYR A 379 3.27 -7.21 -3.68
C TYR A 379 3.14 -5.98 -4.57
N PHE A 380 1.96 -5.36 -4.61
CA PHE A 380 1.69 -4.28 -5.55
C PHE A 380 1.12 -3.02 -4.90
N ALA A 381 1.35 -1.88 -5.55
CA ALA A 381 0.68 -0.62 -5.26
C ALA A 381 0.04 -0.09 -6.55
N GLY A 382 -1.24 0.29 -6.47
CA GLY A 382 -1.95 0.99 -7.53
C GLY A 382 -1.59 2.47 -7.60
N ASN A 383 -2.06 3.15 -8.64
CA ASN A 383 -2.00 4.59 -8.82
C ASN A 383 -0.58 5.17 -8.69
N CYS A 384 0.43 4.41 -9.09
CA CYS A 384 1.80 4.92 -9.18
C CYS A 384 1.96 5.86 -10.39
N ASP A 385 2.95 6.74 -10.34
CA ASP A 385 3.23 7.68 -11.43
C ASP A 385 3.64 6.95 -12.72
N ASN A 386 4.44 5.90 -12.58
CA ASN A 386 4.97 5.10 -13.68
C ASN A 386 4.91 3.60 -13.35
N PHE A 387 4.98 2.76 -14.38
CA PHE A 387 5.19 1.33 -14.20
C PHE A 387 6.63 1.07 -13.75
N GLU A 388 6.77 0.39 -12.62
CA GLU A 388 8.07 -0.07 -12.11
C GLU A 388 7.90 -1.47 -11.53
N THR A 389 8.89 -2.34 -11.69
CA THR A 389 8.83 -3.70 -11.16
C THR A 389 10.21 -4.26 -10.84
N GLU A 390 10.28 -5.09 -9.79
CA GLU A 390 11.51 -5.77 -9.36
C GLU A 390 11.16 -7.15 -8.79
N LEU A 391 12.01 -8.14 -9.05
CA LEU A 391 11.99 -9.40 -8.31
C LEU A 391 12.89 -9.24 -7.09
N HIS A 392 12.30 -8.85 -5.97
CA HIS A 392 13.02 -8.65 -4.72
C HIS A 392 13.39 -10.01 -4.09
N VAL A 393 14.68 -10.21 -3.80
CA VAL A 393 15.20 -11.40 -3.13
C VAL A 393 15.58 -11.03 -1.70
N GLY A 394 14.74 -11.42 -0.74
CA GLY A 394 14.98 -11.19 0.69
C GLY A 394 15.84 -12.28 1.34
N SER A 395 15.96 -12.21 2.66
CA SER A 395 16.69 -13.24 3.43
C SER A 395 16.14 -14.65 3.20
N ASN A 396 17.02 -15.65 3.29
CA ASN A 396 16.69 -17.08 3.12
C ASN A 396 16.06 -17.42 1.73
N GLY A 397 16.29 -16.58 0.71
CA GLY A 397 15.85 -16.85 -0.66
C GLY A 397 14.36 -16.58 -0.90
N LYS A 398 13.67 -15.84 -0.01
CA LYS A 398 12.30 -15.36 -0.24
C LYS A 398 12.28 -14.48 -1.49
N ARG A 399 11.35 -14.72 -2.41
CA ARG A 399 11.23 -13.98 -3.68
C ARG A 399 9.87 -13.32 -3.79
N THR A 400 9.84 -12.00 -3.89
CA THR A 400 8.61 -11.22 -4.04
C THR A 400 8.70 -10.38 -5.30
N ARG A 401 7.72 -10.51 -6.19
CA ARG A 401 7.55 -9.60 -7.31
C ARG A 401 6.89 -8.32 -6.81
N LEU A 402 7.66 -7.23 -6.78
CA LEU A 402 7.18 -5.88 -6.52
C LEU A 402 6.59 -5.29 -7.83
N VAL A 403 5.41 -4.68 -7.74
CA VAL A 403 4.75 -4.07 -8.91
C VAL A 403 4.14 -2.72 -8.54
N CYS A 404 4.68 -1.66 -9.11
CA CYS A 404 4.05 -0.34 -9.16
C CYS A 404 3.14 -0.31 -10.39
N VAL A 405 1.83 -0.39 -10.15
CA VAL A 405 0.82 -0.35 -11.21
C VAL A 405 0.50 1.11 -11.48
N PRO A 406 0.74 1.62 -12.70
CA PRO A 406 0.52 3.03 -12.98
C PRO A 406 -0.97 3.37 -13.07
N SER A 407 -1.30 4.65 -12.90
CA SER A 407 -2.64 5.15 -13.18
C SER A 407 -2.93 5.10 -14.68
N PHE A 408 -3.91 4.29 -15.08
CA PHE A 408 -4.28 4.12 -16.49
C PHE A 408 -4.69 5.45 -17.14
N SER A 409 -5.39 6.32 -16.41
CA SER A 409 -5.78 7.64 -16.89
C SER A 409 -4.58 8.51 -17.31
N SER A 410 -3.41 8.28 -16.71
CA SER A 410 -2.19 9.07 -16.93
C SER A 410 -1.27 8.42 -17.96
N THR A 411 -1.06 7.10 -17.86
CA THR A 411 -0.05 6.38 -18.67
C THR A 411 -0.67 5.48 -19.73
N GLN A 412 -1.98 5.27 -19.70
CA GLN A 412 -2.71 4.33 -20.55
C GLN A 412 -2.08 2.92 -20.58
N SER A 413 -1.56 2.47 -19.45
CA SER A 413 -0.84 1.20 -19.36
C SER A 413 -1.25 0.36 -18.15
N ILE A 414 -0.99 -0.95 -18.25
CA ILE A 414 -1.30 -1.96 -17.21
C ILE A 414 -0.07 -2.81 -16.93
N ALA A 415 -0.12 -3.57 -15.84
CA ALA A 415 0.87 -4.59 -15.51
C ALA A 415 0.30 -6.00 -15.69
N VAL A 416 1.10 -6.91 -16.27
CA VAL A 416 0.74 -8.31 -16.43
C VAL A 416 1.82 -9.17 -15.78
N VAL A 417 1.40 -10.02 -14.84
CA VAL A 417 2.30 -10.89 -14.06
C VAL A 417 2.03 -12.35 -14.41
N ASP A 418 3.09 -13.09 -14.75
CA ASP A 418 3.04 -14.55 -14.85
C ASP A 418 3.14 -15.16 -13.45
N LEU A 419 2.12 -15.92 -13.06
CA LEU A 419 2.00 -16.51 -11.72
C LEU A 419 2.94 -17.70 -11.50
N ASP A 420 3.50 -18.26 -12.57
CA ASP A 420 4.41 -19.40 -12.51
C ASP A 420 5.88 -18.92 -12.43
N THR A 421 6.25 -17.89 -13.20
CA THR A 421 7.63 -17.36 -13.23
C THR A 421 7.85 -16.14 -12.34
N LEU A 422 6.76 -15.47 -11.93
CA LEU A 422 6.77 -14.14 -11.33
C LEU A 422 7.36 -13.07 -12.25
N ASP A 423 7.46 -13.30 -13.56
CA ASP A 423 7.82 -12.24 -14.50
C ASP A 423 6.68 -11.24 -14.64
N CYS A 424 7.02 -9.96 -14.72
CA CYS A 424 6.06 -8.88 -14.84
C CYS A 424 6.47 -7.96 -15.99
N ARG A 425 5.49 -7.55 -16.79
CA ARG A 425 5.70 -6.61 -17.90
C ARG A 425 4.57 -5.60 -18.01
N GLN A 426 4.92 -4.44 -18.55
CA GLN A 426 3.95 -3.43 -18.93
C GLN A 426 3.29 -3.80 -20.26
N ILE A 427 2.02 -3.41 -20.41
CA ILE A 427 1.37 -3.28 -21.71
C ILE A 427 0.87 -1.84 -21.82
N ASP A 428 1.34 -1.17 -22.87
CA ASP A 428 1.09 0.24 -23.14
C ASP A 428 0.07 0.38 -24.27
N PHE A 429 -0.97 1.17 -24.03
CA PHE A 429 -2.05 1.46 -24.98
C PHE A 429 -2.08 2.94 -25.36
N SER A 430 -1.07 3.72 -24.99
CA SER A 430 -0.93 5.12 -25.41
C SER A 430 -0.83 5.20 -26.93
N LEU A 431 -1.46 6.22 -27.48
CA LEU A 431 -1.37 6.54 -28.90
C LEU A 431 -0.21 7.51 -29.11
N PRO A 432 0.52 7.42 -30.23
CA PRO A 432 1.53 8.41 -30.58
C PRO A 432 0.89 9.80 -30.62
N SER A 433 1.54 10.78 -29.99
CA SER A 433 1.18 12.18 -30.19
C SER A 433 1.38 12.55 -31.67
N GLU A 434 0.36 13.12 -32.31
CA GLU A 434 0.47 13.65 -33.68
C GLU A 434 1.51 14.78 -33.80
#